data_AF-A0A9Q3I6V5-F1
#
_entry.id   AF-A0A9Q3I6V5-F1
#
_cell.length_a   1.000
_cell.length_b   1.000
_cell.length_c   1.000
_cell.angle_alpha   90.00
_cell.angle_beta   90.00
_cell.angle_gamma   90.00
#
_symmetry.space_group_name_H-M   'P 1'
#
loop_
_entity.id
_entity.type
_entity.pdbx_description
1 polymer ?
#
loop_
_entity_poly.entity_id
_entity_poly.type
_entity_poly.pdbx_seq_one_letter_code
_entity_poly.pdbx_strand_id
1 'polypeptide(L)'
;MEKMSKIMGQLSQAEAPRENSKAPAFKTPSIKAPDPFDGTQSHKLRGFIQSCQFIFHNDPANFFSDRKKVLYSTSFVTGRAGKWIEP
;
A
#
# COMPACT_ATOMS: atom_id res chain seq x y z
N MET A 1 16.84 -35.98 -50.30
CA MET A 1 17.34 -35.08 -49.25
C MET A 1 16.47 -33.82 -49.12
N GLU A 2 15.15 -33.99 -49.09
CA GLU A 2 14.18 -32.86 -49.08
C GLU A 2 13.34 -32.80 -47.79
N LYS A 3 13.47 -33.83 -46.95
CA LYS A 3 12.69 -33.96 -45.70
C LYS A 3 13.36 -33.27 -44.50
N MET A 4 14.61 -32.81 -44.62
CA MET A 4 15.32 -32.10 -43.55
C MET A 4 15.24 -30.57 -43.69
N SER A 5 14.97 -30.05 -44.90
CA SER A 5 14.83 -28.60 -45.12
C SER A 5 13.51 -28.04 -44.57
N LYS A 6 12.53 -28.90 -44.29
CA LYS A 6 11.22 -28.50 -43.75
C LYS A 6 11.22 -28.32 -42.22
N ILE A 7 12.24 -28.83 -41.53
CA ILE A 7 12.32 -28.81 -40.06
C ILE A 7 13.05 -27.55 -39.56
N MET A 8 13.90 -26.92 -40.38
CA MET A 8 14.53 -25.62 -40.05
C MET A 8 13.66 -24.39 -40.37
N GLY A 9 12.51 -24.56 -41.03
CA GLY A 9 11.56 -23.48 -41.35
C GLY A 9 10.45 -23.26 -40.32
N GLN A 10 10.42 -24.04 -39.21
CA GLN A 10 9.35 -23.97 -38.19
C GLN A 10 9.87 -23.64 -36.79
N LEU A 11 10.96 -22.87 -36.69
CA LEU A 11 11.44 -22.29 -35.44
C LEU A 11 11.62 -20.77 -35.62
N SER A 12 10.56 -20.07 -36.01
CA SER A 12 10.56 -18.60 -36.03
C SER A 12 9.18 -17.98 -35.78
N GLN A 13 8.40 -18.56 -34.87
CA GLN A 13 7.31 -17.81 -34.25
C GLN A 13 7.11 -18.27 -32.82
N ALA A 14 8.10 -17.94 -31.98
CA ALA A 14 7.89 -17.80 -30.56
C ALA A 14 7.17 -16.45 -30.33
N GLU A 15 6.01 -16.56 -29.70
CA GLU A 15 5.06 -15.56 -29.21
C GLU A 15 5.64 -14.16 -28.96
N ALA A 16 5.14 -13.17 -29.69
CA ALA A 16 5.32 -11.77 -29.31
C ALA A 16 4.60 -11.50 -27.97
N PRO A 17 5.18 -10.73 -27.04
CA PRO A 17 4.47 -10.30 -25.84
C PRO A 17 3.17 -9.60 -26.21
N ARG A 18 2.08 -10.13 -25.67
CA ARG A 18 0.68 -9.76 -25.93
C ARG A 18 0.48 -8.25 -25.92
N GLU A 19 -0.19 -7.75 -26.96
CA GLU A 19 -0.67 -6.38 -27.02
C GLU A 19 -1.54 -6.06 -25.80
N ASN A 20 -0.99 -5.23 -24.92
CA ASN A 20 -1.62 -4.00 -24.46
C ASN A 20 -3.05 -4.12 -23.90
N SER A 21 -3.32 -5.08 -23.01
CA SER A 21 -4.41 -4.90 -22.06
C SER A 21 -3.92 -3.93 -20.98
N LYS A 22 -4.14 -2.62 -21.19
CA LYS A 22 -4.11 -1.64 -20.09
C LYS A 22 -5.30 -1.94 -19.19
N ALA A 23 -5.19 -2.98 -18.37
CA ALA A 23 -6.07 -3.15 -17.23
C ALA A 23 -6.08 -1.79 -16.49
N PRO A 24 -7.25 -1.27 -16.09
CA PRO A 24 -7.29 -0.01 -15.36
C PRO A 24 -6.35 -0.13 -14.17
N ALA A 25 -5.37 0.78 -14.09
CA ALA A 25 -4.51 0.84 -12.92
C ALA A 25 -5.42 0.94 -11.69
N PHE A 26 -5.24 0.04 -10.72
CA PHE A 26 -5.99 0.07 -9.49
C PHE A 26 -5.77 1.44 -8.83
N LYS A 27 -6.81 2.26 -8.81
CA LYS A 27 -6.78 3.56 -8.14
C LYS A 27 -7.13 3.30 -6.69
N THR A 28 -6.16 3.43 -5.80
CA THR A 28 -6.45 3.31 -4.38
C THR A 28 -7.42 4.43 -3.98
N PRO A 29 -8.53 4.11 -3.30
CA PRO A 29 -9.45 5.11 -2.79
C PRO A 29 -8.72 6.10 -1.89
N SER A 30 -9.17 7.36 -1.88
CA SER A 30 -8.67 8.34 -0.92
C SER A 30 -8.93 7.84 0.51
N ILE A 31 -7.88 7.69 1.30
CA ILE A 31 -7.99 7.20 2.67
C ILE A 31 -8.27 8.38 3.59
N LYS A 32 -9.38 8.32 4.34
CA LYS A 32 -9.73 9.32 5.37
C LYS A 32 -8.66 9.30 6.47
N ALA A 33 -8.34 10.47 7.02
CA ALA A 33 -7.52 10.58 8.22
C ALA A 33 -8.14 9.80 9.41
N PRO A 34 -7.31 9.34 10.37
CA PRO A 34 -7.78 8.69 11.59
C PRO A 34 -8.69 9.61 12.39
N ASP A 35 -9.68 9.04 13.07
CA ASP A 35 -10.39 9.78 14.11
C ASP A 35 -9.46 9.92 15.34
N PRO A 36 -9.45 11.07 16.05
CA PRO A 36 -8.59 11.24 17.23
C PRO A 36 -8.86 10.21 18.32
N PHE A 37 -7.79 9.73 18.95
CA PHE A 37 -7.86 8.78 20.06
C PHE A 37 -7.50 9.48 21.38
N ASP A 38 -8.47 9.61 22.27
CA ASP A 38 -8.35 10.33 23.54
C ASP A 38 -7.95 9.43 24.73
N GLY A 39 -7.97 8.11 24.55
CA GLY A 39 -7.69 7.11 25.59
C GLY A 39 -8.87 6.78 26.51
N THR A 40 -10.09 7.27 26.26
CA THR A 40 -11.25 7.00 27.12
C THR A 40 -11.96 5.69 26.76
N GLN A 41 -12.01 5.37 25.46
CA GLN A 41 -12.71 4.21 24.93
C GLN A 41 -11.72 3.19 24.35
N SER A 42 -11.26 2.25 25.17
CA SER A 42 -10.23 1.26 24.80
C SER A 42 -10.59 0.44 23.56
N HIS A 43 -11.87 0.12 23.34
CA HIS A 43 -12.33 -0.61 22.16
C HIS A 43 -12.09 0.14 20.83
N LYS A 44 -11.91 1.48 20.87
CA LYS A 44 -11.59 2.29 19.68
C LYS A 44 -10.11 2.24 19.28
N LEU A 45 -9.21 1.82 20.17
CA LEU A 45 -7.78 1.80 19.92
C LEU A 45 -7.42 0.95 18.69
N ARG A 46 -8.07 -0.20 18.52
CA ARG A 46 -7.83 -1.07 17.36
C ARG A 46 -8.19 -0.37 16.05
N GLY A 47 -9.34 0.29 16.00
CA GLY A 47 -9.78 1.03 14.81
C GLY A 47 -8.83 2.18 14.46
N PHE A 48 -8.40 2.92 15.48
CA PHE A 48 -7.38 3.96 15.33
C PHE A 48 -6.08 3.42 14.72
N ILE A 49 -5.50 2.36 15.29
CA ILE A 49 -4.26 1.75 14.77
C ILE A 49 -4.44 1.25 13.33
N GLN A 50 -5.56 0.58 13.04
CA GLN A 50 -5.84 0.09 11.69
C GLN A 50 -5.93 1.23 10.67
N SER A 51 -6.56 2.35 11.01
CA SER A 51 -6.63 3.51 10.13
C SER A 51 -5.25 4.10 9.82
N CYS A 52 -4.37 4.21 10.81
CA CYS A 52 -2.98 4.61 10.60
C CYS A 52 -2.24 3.65 9.66
N GLN A 53 -2.39 2.34 9.86
CA GLN A 53 -1.74 1.33 9.01
C GLN A 53 -2.20 1.44 7.55
N PHE A 54 -3.48 1.64 7.29
CA PHE A 54 -3.98 1.82 5.93
C PHE A 54 -3.34 3.03 5.23
N ILE A 55 -3.20 4.15 5.94
CA ILE A 55 -2.55 5.35 5.40
C ILE A 55 -1.07 5.09 5.09
N PHE A 56 -0.35 4.41 5.99
CA PHE A 56 1.07 4.10 5.78
C PHE A 56 1.30 3.17 4.59
N HIS A 57 0.43 2.18 4.39
CA HIS A 57 0.52 1.27 3.25
C HIS A 57 0.10 1.91 1.93
N ASN A 58 -0.81 2.89 1.97
CA ASN A 58 -1.25 3.60 0.78
C ASN A 58 -0.21 4.60 0.26
N ASP A 59 0.60 5.17 1.16
CA ASP A 59 1.62 6.15 0.83
C ASP A 59 3.00 5.80 1.41
N PRO A 60 3.62 4.70 0.93
CA PRO A 60 4.91 4.24 1.45
C PRO A 60 6.04 5.24 1.20
N ALA A 61 5.91 6.11 0.17
CA ALA A 61 6.88 7.14 -0.14
C ALA A 61 6.87 8.28 0.89
N ASN A 62 5.73 8.63 1.46
CA ASN A 62 5.70 9.59 2.57
C ASN A 62 5.99 8.93 3.93
N PHE A 63 5.61 7.66 4.13
CA PHE A 63 5.75 6.94 5.40
C PHE A 63 6.87 5.88 5.41
N PHE A 64 8.01 6.16 4.78
CA PHE A 64 9.13 5.22 4.65
C PHE A 64 9.89 4.93 5.96
N SER A 65 9.73 5.75 7.00
CA SER A 65 10.44 5.56 8.27
C SER A 65 9.48 5.49 9.45
N ASP A 66 9.85 4.71 10.45
CA ASP A 66 9.03 4.55 11.65
C ASP A 66 8.90 5.87 12.42
N ARG A 67 9.94 6.74 12.39
CA ARG A 67 9.85 8.09 12.96
C ARG A 67 8.69 8.89 12.36
N LYS A 68 8.47 8.83 11.04
CA LYS A 68 7.36 9.54 10.38
C LYS A 68 6.01 8.92 10.72
N LYS A 69 5.93 7.59 10.76
CA LYS A 69 4.71 6.86 11.18
C LYS A 69 4.31 7.20 12.61
N VAL A 70 5.29 7.20 13.53
CA VAL A 70 5.09 7.58 14.94
C VAL A 70 4.60 9.01 15.02
N LEU A 71 5.33 9.98 14.44
CA LEU A 71 4.93 11.40 14.47
C LEU A 71 3.51 11.64 13.96
N TYR A 72 3.15 11.01 12.85
CA TYR A 72 1.80 11.08 12.30
C TYR A 72 0.77 10.47 13.24
N SER A 73 0.98 9.24 13.71
CA SER A 73 0.01 8.61 14.61
C SER A 73 -0.17 9.42 15.90
N THR A 74 0.91 9.97 16.47
CA THR A 74 0.87 10.76 17.68
C THR A 74 0.13 12.08 17.52
N SER A 75 0.07 12.67 16.32
CA SER A 75 -0.69 13.93 16.11
C SER A 75 -2.20 13.74 16.24
N PHE A 76 -2.69 12.50 16.21
CA PHE A 76 -4.09 12.14 16.43
C PHE A 76 -4.34 11.56 17.83
N VAL A 77 -3.31 11.45 18.67
CA VAL A 77 -3.46 11.07 20.07
C VAL A 77 -3.74 12.32 20.89
N THR A 78 -4.82 12.32 21.65
CA THR A 78 -5.33 13.50 22.36
C THR A 78 -5.76 13.13 23.78
N GLY A 79 -6.31 14.09 24.54
CA GLY A 79 -6.95 13.82 25.82
C GLY A 79 -6.01 13.14 26.83
N ARG A 80 -6.48 12.04 27.45
CA ARG A 80 -5.71 11.29 28.44
C ARG A 80 -4.52 10.57 27.82
N ALA A 81 -4.69 10.00 26.63
CA ALA A 81 -3.61 9.32 25.93
C ALA A 81 -2.52 10.30 25.46
N GLY A 82 -2.89 11.54 25.14
CA GLY A 82 -1.95 12.58 24.74
C GLY A 82 -0.89 12.89 25.80
N LYS A 83 -1.24 12.76 27.08
CA LYS A 83 -0.29 12.97 28.20
C LYS A 83 0.87 11.97 28.20
N TRP A 84 0.75 10.84 27.52
CA TRP A 84 1.85 9.87 27.41
C TRP A 84 2.89 10.26 26.37
N ILE A 85 2.57 11.25 25.53
CA ILE A 85 3.39 11.70 24.41
C ILE A 85 4.12 13.02 24.73
N GLU A 86 3.89 13.57 25.93
CA GLU A 86 4.62 14.76 26.41
C GLU A 86 6.12 14.44 26.55
N PRO A 87 7.04 15.30 26.05
CA PRO A 87 8.49 15.12 26.18
C PRO A 87 9.00 15.18 27.62
#